data_AF-A0A2Z6NFJ3-F1
#
_entry.id   AF-A0A2Z6NFJ3-F1
#
_cell.length_a   1.000
_cell.length_b   1.000
_cell.length_c   1.000
_cell.angle_alpha   90.00
_cell.angle_beta   90.00
_cell.angle_gamma   90.00
#
_symmetry.space_group_name_H-M   'P 1'
#
loop_
_entity.id
_entity.type
_entity.pdbx_description
1 polymer ?
#
loop_
_entity_poly.entity_id
_entity_poly.type
_entity_poly.pdbx_seq_one_letter_code
_entity_poly.pdbx_strand_id
1 'polypeptide(L)'
;MSNLSLRIMELLGMSLGVDKEYFRELFEGNESVMRLNYYPPCKNPDLALGTGPHCDPTSLTILHQDQVEGLQVLVDGTWHSVVPKEDAFVVNIGDTFMVGFIYF
;
A
#
# COMPACT_ATOMS: atom_id res chain seq x y z
N MET A 1 1.03 3.53 -13.57
CA MET A 1 0.58 2.71 -12.42
C MET A 1 -0.86 2.25 -12.52
N SER A 2 -1.79 3.01 -13.12
CA SER A 2 -3.22 2.64 -13.22
C SER A 2 -3.48 1.23 -13.81
N ASN A 3 -2.82 0.83 -14.89
CA ASN A 3 -3.00 -0.54 -15.43
C ASN A 3 -2.61 -1.64 -14.44
N LEU A 4 -1.56 -1.44 -13.65
CA LEU A 4 -1.13 -2.40 -12.64
C LEU A 4 -2.11 -2.42 -11.45
N SER A 5 -2.56 -1.25 -10.98
CA SER A 5 -3.53 -1.19 -9.88
C SER A 5 -4.84 -1.87 -10.26
N LEU A 6 -5.36 -1.63 -11.46
CA LEU A 6 -6.56 -2.29 -11.97
C LEU A 6 -6.40 -3.82 -12.04
N ARG A 7 -5.23 -4.31 -12.45
CA ARG A 7 -4.96 -5.74 -12.46
C ARG A 7 -4.84 -6.34 -11.07
N ILE A 8 -4.33 -5.59 -10.09
CA ILE A 8 -4.35 -6.00 -8.68
C ILE A 8 -5.79 -6.04 -8.15
N MET A 9 -6.63 -5.06 -8.51
CA MET A 9 -8.05 -5.05 -8.14
C MET A 9 -8.80 -6.27 -8.69
N GLU A 10 -8.50 -6.70 -9.91
CA GLU A 10 -9.03 -7.96 -10.47
C GLU A 10 -8.66 -9.17 -9.59
N LEU A 11 -7.38 -9.27 -9.20
CA LEU A 11 -6.89 -10.36 -8.35
C LEU A 11 -7.55 -10.34 -6.96
N LEU A 12 -7.76 -9.16 -6.39
CA LEU A 12 -8.48 -9.00 -5.12
C LEU A 12 -9.93 -9.46 -5.26
N GLY A 13 -10.62 -9.09 -6.35
CA GLY A 13 -11.98 -9.54 -6.64
C GLY A 13 -12.09 -11.05 -6.71
N MET A 14 -11.21 -11.68 -7.49
CA MET A 14 -11.12 -13.13 -7.59
C MET A 14 -10.84 -13.79 -6.24
N SER A 15 -9.91 -13.24 -5.44
CA SER A 15 -9.56 -13.78 -4.11
C SER A 15 -10.70 -13.70 -3.10
N LEU A 16 -11.59 -12.72 -3.24
CA LEU A 16 -12.76 -12.53 -2.37
C LEU A 16 -14.01 -13.26 -2.89
N GLY A 17 -13.90 -13.95 -4.03
CA GLY A 17 -15.01 -14.72 -4.61
C GLY A 17 -16.07 -13.88 -5.32
N VAL A 18 -15.75 -12.62 -5.65
CA VAL A 18 -16.59 -11.78 -6.51
C VAL A 18 -16.12 -11.87 -7.97
N ASP A 19 -16.90 -11.28 -8.88
CA ASP A 19 -16.50 -11.23 -10.29
C ASP A 19 -15.16 -10.51 -10.46
N LYS A 20 -14.31 -11.02 -11.35
CA LYS A 20 -12.97 -10.50 -11.65
C LYS A 20 -13.02 -9.01 -12.02
N GLU A 21 -14.04 -8.58 -12.75
CA GLU A 21 -14.15 -7.22 -13.24
C GLU A 21 -14.80 -6.28 -12.21
N TYR A 22 -15.39 -6.80 -11.13
CA TYR A 22 -16.16 -6.01 -10.15
C TYR A 22 -15.38 -4.81 -9.59
N PHE A 23 -14.22 -5.05 -8.99
CA PHE A 23 -13.39 -3.95 -8.47
C PHE A 23 -12.66 -3.20 -9.58
N ARG A 24 -12.37 -3.86 -10.70
CA ARG A 24 -11.73 -3.19 -11.85
C ARG A 24 -12.61 -2.06 -12.37
N GLU A 25 -13.89 -2.35 -12.59
CA GLU A 25 -14.90 -1.39 -13.05
C GLU A 25 -15.13 -0.31 -11.99
N LEU A 26 -15.23 -0.68 -10.70
CA LEU A 26 -15.41 0.29 -9.60
C LEU A 26 -14.27 1.31 -9.52
N PHE A 27 -13.04 0.88 -9.82
CA PHE A 27 -11.85 1.75 -9.82
C PHE A 27 -11.43 2.19 -11.22
N GLU A 28 -12.28 2.02 -12.24
CA GLU A 28 -12.02 2.54 -13.58
C GLU A 28 -12.00 4.08 -13.54
N GLY A 29 -11.02 4.69 -14.22
CA GLY A 29 -10.82 6.15 -14.15
C GLY A 29 -10.32 6.65 -12.80
N ASN A 30 -9.76 5.77 -11.94
CA ASN A 30 -9.20 6.16 -10.64
C ASN A 30 -8.27 7.39 -10.73
N GLU A 31 -8.36 8.23 -9.69
CA GLU A 31 -7.36 9.26 -9.43
C GLU A 31 -6.24 8.67 -8.58
N SER A 32 -4.99 8.86 -9.03
CA SER A 32 -3.80 8.39 -8.35
C SER A 32 -2.95 9.57 -7.90
N VAL A 33 -2.45 9.53 -6.67
CA VAL A 33 -1.46 10.49 -6.17
C VAL A 33 -0.10 9.81 -6.11
N MET A 34 0.94 10.49 -6.58
CA MET A 34 2.32 10.05 -6.44
C MET A 34 3.00 10.85 -5.32
N ARG A 35 3.56 10.13 -4.34
CA ARG A 35 4.36 10.71 -3.27
C ARG A 35 5.80 10.22 -3.40
N LEU A 36 6.74 11.16 -3.48
CA LEU A 36 8.17 10.87 -3.46
C LEU A 36 8.70 11.20 -2.07
N ASN A 37 9.12 10.18 -1.33
CA ASN A 37 9.67 10.34 0.01
C ASN A 37 11.21 10.31 -0.07
N TYR A 38 11.85 11.31 0.54
CA TYR A 38 13.28 11.33 0.75
C TYR A 38 13.56 11.43 2.25
N TYR A 39 14.15 10.38 2.81
CA TYR A 39 14.54 10.31 4.20
C TYR A 39 16.05 10.52 4.32
N PRO A 40 16.53 11.68 4.79
CA PRO A 40 17.96 11.94 4.90
C PRO A 40 18.59 11.08 6.01
N PRO A 41 19.90 10.79 5.95
CA PRO A 41 20.62 10.10 7.03
C PRO A 41 20.40 10.79 8.38
N CYS A 42 20.00 10.01 9.38
CA CYS A 42 19.73 10.50 10.73
C CYS A 42 20.88 10.13 11.68
N LYS A 43 21.33 11.09 12.50
CA LYS A 43 22.39 10.84 13.49
C LYS A 43 21.93 9.96 14.66
N ASN A 44 20.65 10.08 15.04
CA ASN A 44 20.03 9.36 16.16
C ASN A 44 18.78 8.62 15.66
N PRO A 45 18.92 7.57 14.83
CA PRO A 45 17.79 6.90 14.19
C PRO A 45 16.80 6.30 15.20
N ASP A 46 17.27 5.84 16.36
CA ASP A 46 16.42 5.26 17.41
C ASP A 46 15.48 6.27 18.09
N LEU A 47 15.71 7.57 17.88
CA LEU A 47 14.92 8.67 18.46
C LEU A 47 14.05 9.39 17.43
N ALA A 48 14.02 8.91 16.18
CA ALA A 48 13.31 9.56 15.09
C ALA A 48 12.51 8.56 14.26
N LEU A 49 11.41 9.04 13.67
CA LEU A 49 10.65 8.29 12.68
C LEU A 49 10.66 9.07 11.38
N GLY A 50 10.96 8.40 10.26
CA GLY A 50 10.82 9.01 8.94
C GLY A 50 9.36 9.37 8.65
N THR A 51 8.45 8.43 8.94
CA THR A 51 7.01 8.66 8.96
C THR A 51 6.42 7.88 10.12
N GLY A 52 5.52 8.49 10.88
CA GLY A 52 4.89 7.85 12.05
C GLY A 52 3.98 6.69 11.65
N PRO A 53 3.59 5.82 12.61
CA PRO A 53 2.61 4.76 12.38
C PRO A 53 1.29 5.34 11.84
N HIS A 54 0.78 4.77 10.75
CA HIS A 54 -0.48 5.16 10.13
C HIS A 54 -1.02 4.04 9.24
N CYS A 55 -2.29 4.17 8.85
CA CYS A 55 -2.87 3.45 7.71
C CYS A 55 -2.96 4.41 6.52
N ASP A 56 -2.87 3.87 5.31
CA ASP A 56 -3.07 4.65 4.10
C ASP A 56 -4.57 4.91 3.90
N PRO A 57 -5.00 6.16 3.67
CA PRO A 57 -6.42 6.45 3.45
C PRO A 57 -6.91 6.02 2.05
N THR A 58 -6.00 5.66 1.15
CA THR A 58 -6.31 5.25 -0.24
C THR A 58 -6.90 3.83 -0.28
N SER A 59 -7.34 3.36 -1.45
CA SER A 59 -7.76 1.96 -1.60
C SER A 59 -6.57 1.01 -1.76
N LEU A 60 -5.55 1.44 -2.49
CA LEU A 60 -4.37 0.65 -2.83
C LEU A 60 -3.16 1.56 -2.92
N THR A 61 -2.07 1.17 -2.26
CA THR A 61 -0.76 1.80 -2.42
C THR A 61 0.19 0.81 -3.07
N ILE A 62 0.86 1.25 -4.13
CA ILE A 62 1.95 0.50 -4.77
C ILE A 62 3.24 1.28 -4.52
N LEU A 63 4.11 0.71 -3.69
CA LEU A 63 5.32 1.36 -3.21
C LEU A 63 6.55 0.71 -3.84
N HIS A 64 7.39 1.56 -4.44
CA HIS A 64 8.76 1.23 -4.81
C HIS A 64 9.71 1.69 -3.70
N GLN A 65 10.68 0.86 -3.35
CA GLN A 65 11.70 1.18 -2.35
C GLN A 65 13.09 1.16 -3.00
N ASP A 66 14.00 1.98 -2.51
CA ASP A 66 15.42 1.77 -2.78
C ASP A 66 15.95 0.60 -1.93
N GLN A 67 17.26 0.39 -1.90
CA GLN A 67 17.87 -0.72 -1.16
C GLN A 67 18.15 -0.38 0.32
N VAL A 68 17.62 0.73 0.84
CA VAL A 68 17.76 1.11 2.25
C VAL A 68 16.57 0.60 3.06
N GLU A 69 16.84 -0.15 4.12
CA GLU A 69 15.79 -0.64 5.02
C GLU A 69 15.14 0.51 5.81
N GLY A 70 13.84 0.41 6.07
CA GLY A 70 13.13 1.41 6.88
C GLY A 70 11.62 1.24 6.94
N LEU A 71 11.01 0.55 5.98
CA LEU A 71 9.58 0.22 6.05
C LEU A 71 9.33 -0.88 7.08
N GLN A 72 8.37 -0.64 7.97
CA GLN A 72 7.88 -1.63 8.91
C GLN A 72 6.35 -1.68 8.87
N VAL A 73 5.79 -2.87 9.11
CA VAL A 73 4.35 -3.12 9.20
C VAL A 73 4.02 -3.70 10.57
N LEU A 74 2.88 -3.30 11.14
CA LEU A 74 2.41 -3.81 12.42
C LEU A 74 1.46 -5.00 12.17
N VAL A 75 1.82 -6.18 12.66
CA VAL A 75 1.00 -7.40 12.57
C VAL A 75 0.87 -7.98 13.97
N ASP A 76 -0.36 -8.22 14.43
CA ASP A 76 -0.65 -8.79 15.76
C ASP A 76 0.08 -8.08 16.91
N GLY A 77 0.18 -6.75 16.84
CA GLY A 77 0.83 -5.91 17.85
C GLY A 77 2.37 -5.90 17.79
N THR A 78 2.97 -6.56 16.79
CA THR A 78 4.43 -6.63 16.61
C THR A 78 4.86 -5.96 15.30
N TRP A 79 5.92 -5.16 15.35
CA TRP A 79 6.49 -4.53 14.17
C TRP A 79 7.39 -5.51 13.41
N HIS A 80 7.15 -5.64 12.11
CA HIS A 80 7.92 -6.46 11.19
C HIS A 80 8.57 -5.59 10.12
N SER A 81 9.87 -5.76 9.91
CA SER A 81 10.59 -5.08 8.82
C SER A 81 10.24 -5.68 7.47
N VAL A 82 10.01 -4.83 6.48
CA VAL A 82 9.83 -5.23 5.09
C VAL A 82 11.17 -5.06 4.38
N VAL A 83 11.83 -6.18 4.07
CA VAL A 83 13.13 -6.21 3.41
C VAL A 83 12.97 -5.66 1.98
N PRO A 84 13.71 -4.61 1.58
CA PRO A 84 13.67 -4.10 0.21
C PRO A 84 14.08 -5.17 -0.80
N LYS A 85 13.46 -5.12 -1.97
CA LYS A 85 13.74 -6.04 -3.08
C LYS A 85 13.72 -5.30 -4.40
N GLU A 86 14.85 -5.34 -5.11
CA GLU A 86 15.12 -4.57 -6.34
C GLU A 86 14.05 -4.75 -7.43
N ASP A 87 13.60 -5.98 -7.67
CA ASP A 87 12.62 -6.29 -8.72
C ASP A 87 11.18 -6.46 -8.19
N ALA A 88 10.83 -5.76 -7.11
CA ALA A 88 9.50 -5.89 -6.53
C ALA A 88 8.91 -4.56 -6.07
N PHE A 89 7.58 -4.52 -6.08
CA PHE A 89 6.81 -3.48 -5.39
C PHE A 89 6.21 -4.06 -4.12
N VAL A 90 6.12 -3.23 -3.09
CA VAL A 90 5.24 -3.49 -1.95
C VAL A 90 3.84 -3.04 -2.33
N VAL A 91 2.86 -3.89 -2.07
CA VAL A 91 1.44 -3.57 -2.27
C VAL A 91 0.77 -3.53 -0.91
N ASN A 92 0.18 -2.39 -0.57
CA ASN A 92 -0.56 -2.19 0.66
C ASN A 92 -2.05 -1.93 0.35
N ILE A 93 -2.94 -2.53 1.13
CA ILE A 93 -4.39 -2.28 1.07
C ILE A 93 -4.71 -1.19 2.08
N GLY A 94 -5.30 -0.10 1.61
CA GLY A 94 -5.63 1.03 2.47
C GLY A 94 -7.07 1.02 2.97
N ASP A 95 -7.39 1.99 3.81
CA ASP A 95 -8.64 2.07 4.56
C ASP A 95 -9.87 2.14 3.65
N THR A 96 -9.78 2.84 2.52
CA THR A 96 -10.93 2.97 1.59
C THR A 96 -11.38 1.62 1.03
N PHE A 97 -10.46 0.68 0.80
CA PHE A 97 -10.82 -0.65 0.34
C PHE A 97 -11.45 -1.49 1.47
N MET A 98 -10.96 -1.33 2.71
CA MET A 98 -11.48 -2.06 3.87
C MET A 98 -12.89 -1.60 4.29
N VAL A 99 -13.25 -0.33 4.04
CA VAL A 99 -14.54 0.26 4.44
C VAL A 99 -15.70 -0.11 3.49
N GLY A 100 -15.50 -1.00 2.52
CA GLY A 100 -16.45 -1.38 1.45
C GLY A 100 -17.77 -2.05 1.86
N PHE A 101 -18.18 -2.08 3.13
CA PHE A 101 -19.47 -2.65 3.58
C PHE A 101 -20.33 -1.68 4.39
N ILE A 102 -20.34 -0.39 4.06
CA ILE A 102 -21.35 0.54 4.58
C ILE A 102 -22.55 0.53 3.61
N TYR A 103 -23.61 -0.20 3.99
CA TYR A 103 -24.93 0.06 3.43
C TYR A 103 -25.40 1.43 3.96
N PHE A 104 -25.73 2.36 3.07
CA PHE A 104 -26.57 3.51 3.39
C PHE A 104 -28.04 3.10 3.42
#